data_AF-A0A8K0XA83-F1
#
_entry.id   AF-A0A8K0XA83-F1
#
_cell.length_a   1.000
_cell.length_b   1.000
_cell.length_c   1.000
_cell.angle_alpha   90.00
_cell.angle_beta   90.00
_cell.angle_gamma   90.00
#
_symmetry.space_group_name_H-M   'P 1'
#
loop_
_entity.id
_entity.type
_entity.pdbx_description
1 polymer ?
#
loop_
_entity_poly.entity_id
_entity_poly.type
_entity_poly.pdbx_seq_one_letter_code
_entity_poly.pdbx_strand_id
1 'polypeptide(L)'
;MAFPASLLAPSTWRHVGLGLTATMFGLGLMGLVSPAKAASSLGVEPTTTEGREVADKGMAFLGIRDVVTAVALFDFYRTGKQREMGVVFTAFTLVCVTDTLIATKGPRGWDGGVWTLWAVAAVNVVVGLGLLLS
;
A
#
# COMPACT_ATOMS: atom_id res chain seq x y z
N MET A 1 15.83 27.83 -15.21
CA MET A 1 14.52 27.38 -14.70
C MET A 1 14.73 26.94 -13.26
N ALA A 2 14.22 27.69 -12.29
CA ALA A 2 14.28 27.27 -10.88
C ALA A 2 13.30 26.12 -10.70
N PHE A 3 13.81 24.92 -10.41
CA PHE A 3 12.96 23.83 -9.91
C PHE A 3 12.17 24.36 -8.71
N PRO A 4 10.85 24.17 -8.62
CA PRO A 4 10.08 24.74 -7.53
C PRO A 4 10.49 24.08 -6.22
N ALA A 5 11.27 24.81 -5.42
CA ALA A 5 11.80 24.37 -4.12
C ALA A 5 10.72 23.92 -3.13
N SER A 6 9.44 24.22 -3.39
CA SER A 6 8.29 23.78 -2.60
C SER A 6 8.00 22.27 -2.70
N LEU A 7 8.33 21.61 -3.83
CA LEU A 7 8.17 20.15 -3.97
C LEU A 7 9.20 19.36 -3.13
N LEU A 8 10.30 20.00 -2.75
CA LEU A 8 11.32 19.45 -1.87
C LEU A 8 11.13 19.88 -0.40
N ALA A 9 10.11 20.69 -0.09
CA ALA A 9 9.88 21.14 1.27
C ALA A 9 9.48 19.95 2.16
N PRO A 10 10.04 19.85 3.39
CA PRO A 10 9.71 18.76 4.32
C PRO A 10 8.22 18.67 4.68
N SER A 11 7.50 19.78 4.63
CA SER A 11 6.04 19.80 4.84
C SER A 11 5.28 19.10 3.72
N THR A 12 5.74 19.19 2.47
CA THR A 12 5.11 18.55 1.30
C THR A 12 5.17 17.04 1.45
N TRP A 13 6.36 16.49 1.71
CA TRP A 13 6.55 15.05 1.90
C TRP A 13 5.75 14.50 3.07
N ARG A 14 5.63 15.27 4.16
CA ARG A 14 4.79 14.91 5.31
C ARG A 14 3.32 14.73 4.94
N HIS A 15 2.75 15.65 4.16
CA HIS A 15 1.34 15.57 3.74
C HIS A 15 1.11 14.48 2.71
N VAL A 16 2.05 14.31 1.76
CA VAL A 16 1.99 13.20 0.79
C VAL A 16 2.06 11.85 1.52
N GLY A 17 2.96 11.70 2.50
CA GLY A 17 3.04 10.52 3.35
C GLY A 17 1.77 10.28 4.16
N LEU A 18 1.12 11.33 4.67
CA LEU A 18 -0.19 11.20 5.33
C LEU A 18 -1.28 10.72 4.37
N GLY A 19 -1.33 11.27 3.16
CA GLY A 19 -2.29 10.84 2.13
C GLY A 19 -2.10 9.36 1.78
N LEU A 20 -0.86 8.93 1.61
CA LEU A 20 -0.52 7.54 1.35
C LEU A 20 -0.90 6.61 2.52
N THR A 21 -0.69 7.07 3.76
CA THR A 21 -1.15 6.38 4.98
C THR A 21 -2.67 6.18 4.97
N ALA A 22 -3.44 7.20 4.58
CA ALA A 22 -4.90 7.11 4.50
C ALA A 22 -5.34 6.09 3.42
N THR A 23 -4.64 6.04 2.28
CA THR A 23 -4.90 5.03 1.24
C THR A 23 -4.66 3.62 1.76
N MET A 24 -3.55 3.38 2.46
CA MET A 24 -3.25 2.07 3.08
C MET A 24 -4.34 1.68 4.08
N PHE A 25 -4.77 2.61 4.92
CA PHE A 25 -5.88 2.36 5.86
C PHE A 25 -7.17 1.99 5.13
N GLY A 26 -7.53 2.73 4.06
CA GLY A 26 -8.74 2.47 3.28
C GLY A 26 -8.73 1.11 2.59
N LEU A 27 -7.60 0.74 1.96
CA LEU A 27 -7.41 -0.58 1.35
C LEU A 27 -7.47 -1.70 2.41
N GLY A 28 -6.80 -1.49 3.54
CA GLY A 28 -6.81 -2.43 4.65
C GLY A 28 -8.23 -2.68 5.20
N LEU A 29 -8.98 -1.59 5.39
CA LEU A 29 -10.37 -1.66 5.84
C LEU A 29 -11.27 -2.36 4.81
N MET A 30 -11.05 -2.13 3.51
CA MET A 30 -11.76 -2.84 2.45
C MET A 30 -11.50 -4.34 2.51
N GLY A 31 -10.27 -4.77 2.75
CA GLY A 31 -9.90 -6.18 2.93
C GLY A 31 -10.56 -6.84 4.15
N LEU A 32 -10.79 -6.07 5.22
CA LEU A 32 -11.45 -6.56 6.44
C LEU A 32 -12.98 -6.59 6.34
N VAL A 33 -13.59 -5.53 5.81
CA VAL A 33 -15.05 -5.35 5.79
C VAL A 33 -15.69 -6.02 4.57
N SER A 34 -14.98 -6.08 3.45
CA SER A 34 -15.49 -6.64 2.20
C SER A 34 -14.44 -7.49 1.47
N PRO A 35 -14.00 -8.62 2.07
CA PRO A 35 -12.95 -9.49 1.53
C PRO A 35 -13.18 -9.88 0.07
N ALA A 36 -14.41 -10.24 -0.30
CA ALA A 36 -14.75 -10.63 -1.68
C ALA A 36 -14.52 -9.50 -2.70
N LYS A 37 -14.80 -8.23 -2.35
CA LYS A 37 -14.54 -7.08 -3.25
C LYS A 37 -13.05 -6.77 -3.32
N ALA A 38 -12.31 -6.93 -2.21
CA ALA A 38 -10.86 -6.78 -2.20
C ALA A 38 -10.21 -7.84 -3.10
N ALA A 39 -10.64 -9.11 -2.97
CA ALA A 39 -10.19 -10.20 -3.82
C ALA A 39 -10.49 -9.92 -5.29
N SER A 40 -11.72 -9.49 -5.63
CA SER A 40 -12.06 -9.17 -7.03
C SER A 40 -11.24 -8.01 -7.58
N SER A 41 -10.91 -7.00 -6.77
CA SER A 41 -10.06 -5.88 -7.18
C SER A 41 -8.62 -6.30 -7.53
N LEU A 42 -8.15 -7.39 -6.91
CA LEU A 42 -6.87 -8.03 -7.20
C LEU A 42 -6.98 -9.09 -8.30
N GLY A 43 -8.16 -9.23 -8.91
CA GLY A 43 -8.44 -10.22 -9.94
C GLY A 43 -8.56 -11.66 -9.42
N VAL A 44 -8.65 -11.84 -8.10
CA VAL A 44 -8.83 -13.13 -7.44
C VAL A 44 -10.33 -13.45 -7.38
N GLU A 45 -10.80 -14.21 -8.36
CA GLU A 45 -12.19 -14.70 -8.44
C GLU A 45 -12.23 -16.22 -8.20
N PRO A 46 -12.46 -16.66 -6.95
CA PRO A 46 -12.50 -18.07 -6.62
C PRO A 46 -13.75 -18.74 -7.22
N THR A 47 -13.53 -19.81 -7.98
CA THR A 47 -14.58 -20.62 -8.63
C THR A 47 -15.06 -21.78 -7.77
N THR A 48 -14.33 -22.12 -6.70
CA THR A 48 -14.69 -23.17 -5.74
C THR A 48 -15.02 -22.59 -4.36
N THR A 49 -15.80 -23.31 -3.57
CA THR A 49 -16.15 -22.93 -2.19
C THR A 49 -14.90 -22.83 -1.31
N GLU A 50 -13.99 -23.81 -1.41
CA GLU A 50 -12.72 -23.80 -0.68
C GLU A 50 -11.84 -22.61 -1.08
N GLY A 51 -11.75 -22.30 -2.38
CA GLY A 51 -11.01 -21.14 -2.86
C GLY A 51 -11.56 -19.82 -2.32
N ARG A 52 -12.88 -19.74 -2.09
CA ARG A 52 -13.52 -18.55 -1.51
C ARG A 52 -13.14 -18.37 -0.05
N GLU A 53 -13.14 -19.44 0.76
CA GLU A 53 -12.70 -19.35 2.16
C GLU A 53 -11.22 -18.96 2.28
N VAL A 54 -10.37 -19.50 1.41
CA VAL A 54 -8.94 -19.16 1.38
C VAL A 54 -8.74 -17.71 0.97
N ALA A 55 -9.46 -17.24 -0.07
CA ALA A 55 -9.40 -15.85 -0.49
C ALA A 55 -9.89 -14.89 0.60
N ASP A 56 -11.00 -15.19 1.27
CA ASP A 56 -11.55 -14.35 2.34
C ASP A 56 -10.57 -14.23 3.52
N LYS A 57 -10.00 -15.34 3.98
CA LYS A 57 -8.97 -15.33 5.04
C LYS A 57 -7.71 -14.57 4.58
N GLY A 58 -7.27 -14.79 3.34
CA GLY A 58 -6.13 -14.09 2.76
C GLY A 58 -6.33 -12.58 2.71
N MET A 59 -7.49 -12.12 2.25
CA MET A 59 -7.83 -10.69 2.22
C MET A 59 -7.93 -10.08 3.62
N ALA A 60 -8.43 -10.83 4.61
CA ALA A 60 -8.44 -10.35 6.00
C ALA A 60 -7.00 -10.18 6.56
N PHE A 61 -6.08 -11.11 6.25
CA PHE A 61 -4.66 -10.98 6.65
C PHE A 61 -3.95 -9.81 5.96
N LEU A 62 -4.17 -9.62 4.66
CA LEU A 62 -3.67 -8.44 3.94
C LEU A 62 -4.27 -7.16 4.53
N GLY A 63 -5.57 -7.19 4.83
CA GLY A 63 -6.31 -6.07 5.38
C GLY A 63 -5.78 -5.60 6.73
N ILE A 64 -5.61 -6.52 7.69
CA ILE A 64 -5.10 -6.16 9.03
C ILE A 64 -3.65 -5.66 8.98
N ARG A 65 -2.81 -6.24 8.12
CA ARG A 65 -1.43 -5.80 7.90
C ARG A 65 -1.41 -4.33 7.48
N ASP A 66 -2.22 -3.97 6.49
CA ASP A 66 -2.26 -2.60 5.95
C ASP A 66 -2.83 -1.60 6.99
N VAL A 67 -3.86 -2.00 7.76
CA VAL A 67 -4.41 -1.18 8.86
C VAL A 67 -3.37 -0.94 9.96
N VAL A 68 -2.68 -1.99 10.41
CA VAL A 68 -1.67 -1.86 11.48
C VAL A 68 -0.52 -0.98 11.02
N THR A 69 -0.04 -1.16 9.77
CA THR A 69 0.98 -0.28 9.21
C THR A 69 0.49 1.17 9.12
N ALA A 70 -0.75 1.40 8.68
CA ALA A 70 -1.31 2.75 8.60
C ALA A 70 -1.44 3.42 9.97
N VAL A 71 -1.84 2.68 11.01
CA VAL A 71 -1.90 3.21 12.38
C VAL A 71 -0.51 3.60 12.89
N ALA A 72 0.51 2.79 12.64
CA ALA A 72 1.89 3.10 13.01
C ALA A 72 2.41 4.35 12.27
N LEU A 73 2.17 4.44 10.96
CA LEU A 73 2.52 5.61 10.14
C LEU A 73 1.82 6.88 10.63
N PHE A 74 0.56 6.77 11.04
CA PHE A 74 -0.19 7.90 11.57
C PHE A 74 0.36 8.40 12.91
N ASP A 75 0.82 7.49 13.79
CA ASP A 75 1.51 7.87 15.01
C ASP A 75 2.84 8.59 14.72
N PHE A 76 3.62 8.10 13.75
CA PHE A 76 4.85 8.78 13.29
C PHE A 76 4.56 10.16 12.70
N TYR A 77 3.48 10.29 11.92
CA TYR A 77 3.03 11.59 11.43
C TYR A 77 2.71 12.56 12.57
N ARG A 78 1.99 12.11 13.61
CA ARG A 78 1.64 12.95 14.76
C ARG A 78 2.83 13.34 15.61
N THR A 79 3.77 12.43 15.82
CA THR A 79 4.99 12.66 16.60
C THR A 79 6.08 13.39 15.82
N GLY A 80 5.88 13.66 14.53
CA GLY A 80 6.83 14.38 13.67
C GLY A 80 8.03 13.53 13.21
N LYS A 81 7.95 12.21 13.36
CA LYS A 81 8.98 11.22 13.03
C LYS A 81 9.00 10.88 11.54
N GLN A 82 9.35 11.86 10.71
CA GLN A 82 9.28 11.73 9.24
C GLN A 82 10.24 10.66 8.70
N ARG A 83 11.45 10.58 9.28
CA ARG A 83 12.46 9.61 8.84
C ARG A 83 12.00 8.17 9.08
N GLU A 84 11.41 7.91 10.24
CA GLU A 84 10.84 6.61 10.61
C GLU A 84 9.65 6.25 9.71
N MET A 85 8.81 7.25 9.39
CA MET A 85 7.72 7.10 8.42
C MET A 85 8.26 6.71 7.04
N GLY A 86 9.35 7.34 6.60
CA GLY A 86 10.06 7.03 5.35
C GLY A 86 10.66 5.61 5.34
N VAL A 87 11.26 5.17 6.45
CA VAL A 87 11.74 3.78 6.60
C VAL A 87 10.59 2.79 6.43
N VAL A 88 9.46 3.03 7.09
CA VAL A 88 8.29 2.13 7.00
C VAL A 88 7.76 2.08 5.57
N PHE A 89 7.58 3.20 4.87
CA PHE A 89 7.12 3.18 3.47
C PHE A 89 8.09 2.45 2.53
N THR A 90 9.39 2.65 2.73
CA THR A 90 10.42 1.98 1.93
C THR A 90 10.42 0.48 2.20
N ALA A 91 10.31 0.05 3.46
CA ALA A 91 10.19 -1.36 3.81
C ALA A 91 8.87 -1.98 3.30
N PHE A 92 7.77 -1.25 3.39
CA PHE A 92 6.46 -1.67 2.91
C PHE A 92 6.40 -1.84 1.39
N THR A 93 7.35 -1.24 0.64
CA THR A 93 7.51 -1.54 -0.79
C THR A 93 7.74 -3.03 -1.04
N LEU A 94 8.51 -3.71 -0.19
CA LEU A 94 8.73 -5.16 -0.33
C LEU A 94 7.44 -5.95 -0.23
N VAL A 95 6.51 -5.48 0.60
CA VAL A 95 5.18 -6.03 0.75
C VAL A 95 4.39 -5.84 -0.56
N CYS A 96 4.36 -4.62 -1.10
CA CYS A 96 3.69 -4.35 -2.38
C CYS A 96 4.26 -5.15 -3.55
N VAL A 97 5.59 -5.28 -3.63
CA VAL A 97 6.26 -6.08 -4.67
C VAL A 97 5.87 -7.56 -4.51
N THR A 98 5.85 -8.07 -3.29
CA THR A 98 5.46 -9.46 -3.01
C THR A 98 4.00 -9.72 -3.38
N ASP A 99 3.09 -8.82 -3.00
CA ASP A 99 1.67 -8.90 -3.36
C ASP A 99 1.48 -8.89 -4.88
N THR A 100 2.26 -8.05 -5.59
CA THR A 100 2.25 -7.99 -7.06
C THR A 100 2.74 -9.29 -7.68
N LEU A 101 3.85 -9.85 -7.19
CA LEU A 101 4.38 -11.12 -7.69
C LEU A 101 3.42 -12.29 -7.44
N ILE A 102 2.74 -12.30 -6.29
CA ILE A 102 1.71 -13.31 -6.00
C ILE A 102 0.52 -13.12 -6.94
N ALA A 103 0.06 -11.88 -7.14
CA ALA A 103 -1.05 -11.58 -8.06
C ALA A 103 -0.76 -11.99 -9.51
N THR A 104 0.48 -11.83 -9.99
CA THR A 104 0.88 -12.26 -11.34
C THR A 104 0.83 -13.76 -11.57
N LYS A 105 0.86 -14.57 -10.51
CA LYS A 105 0.69 -16.04 -10.60
C LYS A 105 -0.77 -16.46 -10.75
N GLY A 106 -1.71 -15.51 -10.67
CA GLY A 106 -3.14 -15.76 -10.86
C GLY A 106 -3.54 -15.93 -12.33
N PRO A 107 -4.80 -16.36 -12.58
CA PRO A 107 -5.32 -16.67 -13.92
C PRO A 107 -5.39 -15.46 -14.88
N ARG A 108 -5.36 -14.23 -14.36
CA ARG A 108 -5.30 -13.00 -15.17
C ARG A 108 -3.88 -12.66 -15.68
N GLY A 109 -2.83 -13.29 -15.14
CA GLY A 109 -1.46 -13.05 -15.57
C GLY A 109 -1.01 -11.58 -15.43
N TRP A 110 -0.33 -11.06 -16.46
CA TRP A 110 0.11 -9.66 -16.55
C TRP A 110 -1.01 -8.75 -17.09
N ASP A 111 -1.99 -8.44 -16.25
CA ASP A 111 -3.15 -7.59 -16.59
C ASP A 111 -3.02 -6.16 -16.01
N GLY A 112 -3.96 -5.25 -16.32
CA GLY A 112 -3.98 -3.87 -15.84
C GLY A 112 -4.01 -3.70 -14.31
N GLY A 113 -4.55 -4.70 -13.59
CA GLY A 113 -4.49 -4.74 -12.12
C GLY A 113 -3.05 -4.86 -11.59
N VAL A 114 -2.20 -5.64 -12.26
CA VAL A 114 -0.78 -5.81 -11.89
C VAL A 114 0.00 -4.50 -12.10
N TRP A 115 -0.29 -3.77 -13.19
CA TRP A 115 0.29 -2.45 -13.43
C TRP A 115 -0.06 -1.45 -12.33
N THR A 116 -1.29 -1.51 -11.81
CA THR A 116 -1.73 -0.65 -10.71
C THR A 116 -0.94 -0.96 -9.43
N LEU A 117 -0.68 -2.23 -9.13
CA LEU A 117 0.10 -2.63 -7.95
C LEU A 117 1.57 -2.18 -8.05
N TRP A 118 2.18 -2.28 -9.24
CA TRP A 118 3.53 -1.74 -9.49
C TRP A 118 3.58 -0.21 -9.34
N ALA A 119 2.55 0.49 -9.81
CA ALA A 119 2.45 1.94 -9.63
C ALA A 119 2.40 2.31 -8.13
N VAL A 120 1.63 1.58 -7.33
CA VAL A 120 1.57 1.78 -5.87
C VAL A 120 2.93 1.51 -5.21
N ALA A 121 3.63 0.45 -5.61
CA ALA A 121 4.98 0.16 -5.12
C ALA A 121 5.97 1.29 -5.44
N ALA A 122 5.92 1.82 -6.67
CA ALA A 122 6.76 2.95 -7.07
C ALA A 122 6.45 4.22 -6.26
N VAL A 123 5.17 4.52 -6.03
CA VAL A 123 4.74 5.64 -5.17
C VAL A 123 5.26 5.47 -3.75
N ASN A 124 5.16 4.28 -3.15
CA ASN A 124 5.67 4.00 -1.81
C ASN A 124 7.18 4.27 -1.70
N VAL A 125 7.98 3.85 -2.68
CA VAL A 125 9.42 4.13 -2.70
C VAL A 125 9.70 5.62 -2.83
N VAL A 126 9.03 6.31 -3.76
CA VAL A 126 9.27 7.74 -3.99
C VAL A 126 8.92 8.56 -2.74
N VAL A 127 7.79 8.26 -2.11
CA VAL A 127 7.37 8.95 -0.88
C VAL A 127 8.28 8.57 0.29
N GLY A 128 8.66 7.30 0.41
CA GLY A 128 9.59 6.83 1.42
C GLY A 128 10.95 7.51 1.34
N LEU A 129 11.54 7.58 0.13
CA LEU A 129 12.79 8.28 -0.12
C LEU A 129 12.64 9.79 0.10
N GLY A 130 11.54 10.40 -0.33
CA GLY A 130 11.26 11.81 -0.09
C GLY A 130 11.23 12.17 1.40
N LEU A 131 10.64 11.31 2.23
CA LEU A 131 10.60 11.45 3.69
C LEU A 131 11.94 11.15 4.39
N LEU A 132 12.79 10.31 3.79
CA LEU A 132 14.13 10.00 4.32
C LEU A 132 15.14 11.11 4.04
N LEU A 133 14.95 11.83 2.94
CA LEU A 133 15.86 12.88 2.45
C LEU A 133 15.42 14.30 2.87
N SER A 134 14.23 14.45 3.46
CA SER A 134 13.67 15.71 3.97
C SER A 134 13.99 15.96 5.45
#